data_AF-B0U0V2-F1
#
_entry.id   AF-B0U0V2-F1
#
_cell.length_a   1.000
_cell.length_b   1.000
_cell.length_c   1.000
_cell.angle_alpha   90.00
_cell.angle_beta   90.00
_cell.angle_gamma   90.00
#
_symmetry.space_group_name_H-M   'P 1'
#
loop_
_entity.id
_entity.type
_entity.pdbx_description
1 polymer ?
#
loop_
_entity_poly.entity_id
_entity_poly.type
_entity_poly.pdbx_seq_one_letter_code
_entity_poly.pdbx_strand_id
1 'polypeptide(L)'
;MANNEDKLFEIFNSDSFGLLETKEKPKSVTADDRLVASFEEINDFYEKHGKEPERTNDMHERKLFSRLQGIKENPEKVKALKPLDRFNLLDNIEFCPIEEFNSIEDILSSNSFDSLLDSSEDIFAIKHIPQQSIDDRAKADMVARRKPCENFEEYEHLFKQRHADLKNGIRTKVKFSEEHLQEGMFFIIKGVMAYLAKIYDISKDKNSKLDGRTLVIFENGTQSNMLYRSLGKSIYDDGYTISETIDDLQNRQINNPLENNDEDTKTGLIYILKSRSTSPEIAGLSNLYKVGLSTTTVEERIKNAEQDPTYLMAPVTIVSTYDCYNLNTQKFEALLHRFFKDSCLDITIYDKKGKAYKPQEWFLVPFEVIEEAIGLIISGEIVDYKYDSYREEIVAKN
;
A
#
# COMPACT_ATOMS: atom_id res chain seq x y z
N MET A 1 -15.94 51.60 44.02
CA MET A 1 -15.42 50.25 43.75
C MET A 1 -16.62 49.36 43.62
N ALA A 2 -17.13 49.15 42.40
CA ALA A 2 -18.42 48.51 42.18
C ALA A 2 -18.22 47.09 41.63
N ASN A 3 -18.63 46.11 42.43
CA ASN A 3 -19.33 44.89 42.03
C ASN A 3 -18.81 44.12 40.80
N ASN A 4 -17.55 43.69 40.85
CA ASN A 4 -17.10 42.63 39.95
C ASN A 4 -17.65 41.24 40.38
N GLU A 5 -17.95 41.05 41.66
CA GLU A 5 -18.51 39.80 42.18
C GLU A 5 -19.96 39.59 41.70
N ASP A 6 -20.81 40.62 41.81
CA ASP A 6 -22.20 40.51 41.35
C ASP A 6 -22.31 40.29 39.84
N LYS A 7 -21.40 40.87 39.04
CA LYS A 7 -21.33 40.61 37.59
C LYS A 7 -20.91 39.19 37.26
N LEU A 8 -20.02 38.60 38.06
CA LEU A 8 -19.66 37.19 37.90
C LEU A 8 -20.83 36.27 38.25
N PHE A 9 -21.58 36.58 39.32
CA PHE A 9 -22.78 35.83 39.67
C PHE A 9 -23.90 35.93 38.62
N GLU A 10 -24.07 37.08 37.96
CA GLU A 10 -24.99 37.19 36.82
C GLU A 10 -24.56 36.30 35.65
N ILE A 11 -23.26 36.25 35.31
CA ILE A 11 -22.73 35.41 34.22
C ILE A 11 -22.95 33.92 34.51
N PHE A 12 -22.72 33.48 35.76
CA PHE A 12 -22.95 32.08 36.18
C PHE A 12 -24.44 31.69 36.18
N ASN A 13 -25.33 32.62 36.54
CA ASN A 13 -26.78 32.35 36.55
C ASN A 13 -27.42 32.47 35.15
N SER A 14 -26.74 33.12 34.19
CA SER A 14 -27.18 33.26 32.81
C SER A 14 -26.57 32.22 31.86
N ASP A 15 -26.23 31.02 32.33
CA ASP A 15 -25.79 29.93 31.45
C ASP A 15 -26.98 29.28 30.73
N SER A 16 -27.56 30.05 29.80
CA SER A 16 -28.72 29.65 28.99
C SER A 16 -28.42 28.50 28.03
N PHE A 17 -27.15 28.06 27.92
CA PHE A 17 -26.69 27.03 26.99
C PHE A 17 -26.08 25.80 27.68
N GLY A 18 -26.06 25.74 29.02
CA GLY A 18 -25.51 24.61 29.79
C GLY A 18 -24.04 24.33 29.47
N LEU A 19 -23.28 25.37 29.09
CA LEU A 19 -21.87 25.25 28.69
C LEU A 19 -20.94 25.11 29.89
N LEU A 20 -21.40 25.49 31.09
CA LEU A 20 -20.68 25.37 32.36
C LEU A 20 -21.01 24.06 33.08
N GLU A 21 -22.01 23.29 32.64
CA GLU A 21 -22.25 21.94 33.12
C GLU A 21 -21.21 20.98 32.53
N THR A 22 -20.16 20.70 33.30
CA THR A 22 -19.22 19.64 32.97
C THR A 22 -19.95 18.29 33.03
N LYS A 23 -20.35 17.75 31.88
CA LYS A 23 -20.83 16.36 31.79
C LYS A 23 -19.76 15.44 32.38
N GLU A 24 -20.12 14.72 33.46
CA GLU A 24 -19.24 13.73 34.05
C GLU A 24 -18.76 12.77 32.95
N LYS A 25 -17.45 12.63 32.79
CA LYS A 25 -16.87 11.67 31.84
C LYS A 25 -17.47 10.30 32.20
N PRO A 26 -18.00 9.53 31.22
CA PRO A 26 -18.51 8.19 31.52
C PRO A 26 -17.38 7.40 32.18
N LYS A 27 -17.63 6.86 33.38
CA LYS A 27 -16.68 6.01 34.09
C LYS A 27 -16.16 4.96 33.11
N SER A 28 -14.85 4.82 32.99
CA SER A 28 -14.24 3.84 32.09
C SER A 28 -14.77 2.46 32.47
N VAL A 29 -15.55 1.84 31.59
CA VAL A 29 -16.10 0.50 31.81
C VAL A 29 -14.93 -0.45 32.02
N THR A 30 -14.78 -0.93 33.26
CA THR A 30 -13.69 -1.82 33.67
C THR A 30 -13.92 -3.21 33.05
N ALA A 31 -12.88 -4.04 32.94
CA ALA A 31 -13.04 -5.40 32.41
C ALA A 31 -14.10 -6.20 33.20
N ASP A 32 -14.19 -5.96 34.51
CA ASP A 32 -15.16 -6.61 35.40
C ASP A 32 -16.60 -6.13 35.13
N ASP A 33 -16.82 -4.85 34.85
CA ASP A 33 -18.15 -4.32 34.50
C ASP A 33 -18.67 -4.93 33.19
N ARG A 34 -17.76 -5.21 32.23
CA ARG A 34 -18.12 -5.91 30.99
C ARG A 34 -18.48 -7.37 31.24
N LEU A 35 -17.80 -8.03 32.17
CA LEU A 35 -18.11 -9.41 32.55
C LEU A 35 -19.48 -9.49 33.21
N VAL A 36 -19.79 -8.57 34.14
CA VAL A 36 -21.11 -8.47 34.79
C VAL A 36 -22.22 -8.26 33.76
N ALA A 37 -22.08 -7.28 32.86
CA ALA A 37 -23.07 -7.03 31.81
C ALA A 37 -23.26 -8.24 30.89
N SER A 38 -22.18 -8.96 30.56
CA SER A 38 -22.26 -10.16 29.72
C SER A 38 -22.95 -11.33 30.39
N PHE A 39 -22.91 -11.40 31.72
CA PHE A 39 -23.60 -12.42 32.49
C PHE A 39 -25.08 -12.05 32.72
N GLU A 40 -25.40 -10.76 32.86
CA GLU A 40 -26.78 -10.28 32.83
C GLU A 40 -27.46 -10.59 31.49
N GLU A 41 -26.78 -10.44 30.35
CA GLU A 41 -27.30 -10.87 29.04
C GLU A 41 -27.69 -12.37 29.02
N ILE A 42 -26.94 -13.22 29.73
CA ILE A 42 -27.21 -14.66 29.84
C ILE A 42 -28.43 -14.90 30.76
N ASN A 43 -28.52 -14.19 31.89
CA ASN A 43 -29.67 -14.27 32.79
C ASN A 43 -30.97 -13.81 32.11
N ASP A 44 -30.94 -12.71 31.37
CA ASP A 44 -32.07 -12.18 30.61
C ASP A 44 -32.52 -13.15 29.51
N PHE A 45 -31.56 -13.86 28.88
CA PHE A 45 -31.87 -14.90 27.91
C PHE A 45 -32.57 -16.08 28.58
N TYR A 46 -32.07 -16.51 29.75
CA TYR A 46 -32.70 -17.58 30.53
C TYR A 46 -34.09 -17.21 31.03
N GLU A 47 -34.32 -15.97 31.45
CA GLU A 47 -35.65 -15.48 31.86
C GLU A 47 -36.66 -15.51 30.69
N LYS A 48 -36.21 -15.19 29.48
CA LYS A 48 -37.08 -15.16 28.28
C LYS A 48 -37.36 -16.54 27.69
N HIS A 49 -36.37 -17.42 27.69
CA HIS A 49 -36.43 -18.70 26.99
C HIS A 49 -36.58 -19.91 27.91
N GLY A 50 -36.33 -19.76 29.22
CA GLY A 50 -36.41 -20.84 30.22
C GLY A 50 -35.43 -21.99 29.97
N LYS A 51 -34.39 -21.76 29.16
CA LYS A 51 -33.40 -22.75 28.75
C LYS A 51 -32.00 -22.13 28.72
N GLU A 52 -31.00 -22.97 29.00
CA GLU A 52 -29.60 -22.60 28.78
C GLU A 52 -29.34 -22.41 27.28
N PRO A 53 -28.51 -21.44 26.88
CA PRO A 53 -28.17 -21.25 25.47
C PRO A 53 -27.50 -22.51 24.92
N GLU A 54 -28.01 -23.07 23.82
CA GLU A 54 -27.43 -24.25 23.16
C GLU A 54 -26.57 -23.87 21.94
N ARG A 55 -25.79 -24.83 21.42
CA ARG A 55 -25.00 -24.66 20.20
C ARG A 55 -25.89 -24.76 18.95
N THR A 56 -26.79 -23.80 18.79
CA THR A 56 -27.77 -23.73 17.68
C THR A 56 -27.24 -22.89 16.50
N ASN A 57 -27.98 -22.88 15.40
CA ASN A 57 -27.72 -22.04 14.21
C ASN A 57 -27.98 -20.53 14.44
N ASP A 58 -28.65 -20.14 15.53
CA ASP A 58 -28.88 -18.74 15.84
C ASP A 58 -27.61 -18.06 16.36
N MET A 59 -27.19 -17.02 15.64
CA MET A 59 -25.93 -16.30 15.89
C MET A 59 -25.86 -15.73 17.32
N HIS A 60 -26.99 -15.26 17.86
CA HIS A 60 -27.08 -14.67 19.20
C HIS A 60 -26.95 -15.73 20.29
N GLU A 61 -27.67 -16.85 20.17
CA GLU A 61 -27.62 -17.97 21.11
C GLU A 61 -26.24 -18.60 21.15
N ARG A 62 -25.64 -18.84 19.98
CA ARG A 62 -24.27 -19.38 19.88
C ARG A 62 -23.23 -18.48 20.54
N LYS A 63 -23.38 -17.16 20.42
CA LYS A 63 -22.48 -16.20 21.06
C LYS A 63 -22.61 -16.24 22.59
N LEU A 64 -23.85 -16.37 23.11
CA LEU A 64 -24.11 -16.51 24.54
C LEU A 64 -23.60 -17.87 25.07
N PHE A 65 -23.78 -18.95 24.32
CA PHE A 65 -23.25 -20.27 24.66
C PHE A 65 -21.72 -20.27 24.78
N SER A 66 -21.00 -19.75 23.79
CA SER A 66 -19.53 -19.67 23.85
C SER A 66 -19.02 -18.79 25.01
N ARG A 67 -19.77 -17.74 25.37
CA ARG A 67 -19.44 -16.90 26.53
C ARG A 67 -19.69 -17.63 27.84
N LEU A 68 -20.84 -18.30 27.99
CA LEU A 68 -21.18 -19.11 29.16
C LEU A 68 -20.14 -20.21 29.37
N GLN A 69 -19.73 -20.88 28.30
CA GLN A 69 -18.67 -21.89 28.33
C GLN A 69 -17.33 -21.30 28.79
N GLY A 70 -16.91 -20.15 28.24
CA GLY A 70 -15.69 -19.47 28.66
C GLY A 70 -15.73 -18.91 30.10
N ILE A 71 -16.92 -18.68 30.65
CA ILE A 71 -17.11 -18.35 32.08
C ILE A 71 -16.98 -19.62 32.92
N LYS A 72 -17.62 -20.75 32.52
CA LYS A 72 -17.52 -22.05 33.23
C LYS A 72 -16.09 -22.58 33.31
N GLU A 73 -15.26 -22.34 32.28
CA GLU A 73 -13.85 -22.76 32.24
C GLU A 73 -12.94 -21.96 33.20
N ASN A 74 -13.35 -20.76 33.65
CA ASN A 74 -12.51 -19.88 34.47
C ASN A 74 -13.02 -19.75 35.93
N PRO A 75 -12.35 -20.39 36.91
CA PRO A 75 -12.86 -20.46 38.28
C PRO A 75 -12.90 -19.10 39.01
N GLU A 76 -12.02 -18.16 38.64
CA GLU A 76 -12.02 -16.79 39.20
C GLU A 76 -13.26 -16.00 38.76
N LYS A 77 -13.66 -16.15 37.50
CA LYS A 77 -14.85 -15.49 36.94
C LYS A 77 -16.13 -16.10 37.52
N VAL A 78 -16.16 -17.42 37.71
CA VAL A 78 -17.26 -18.10 38.41
C VAL A 78 -17.43 -17.54 39.81
N LYS A 79 -16.36 -17.41 40.60
CA LYS A 79 -16.44 -16.83 41.96
C LYS A 79 -16.95 -15.39 41.99
N ALA A 80 -16.51 -14.56 41.05
CA ALA A 80 -16.96 -13.16 40.95
C ALA A 80 -18.43 -13.03 40.53
N LEU A 81 -18.94 -13.95 39.73
CA LEU A 81 -20.29 -13.91 39.16
C LEU A 81 -21.34 -14.70 39.96
N LYS A 82 -20.93 -15.54 40.93
CA LYS A 82 -21.83 -16.22 41.89
C LYS A 82 -22.90 -15.32 42.54
N PRO A 83 -22.61 -14.09 43.03
CA PRO A 83 -23.65 -13.25 43.64
C PRO A 83 -24.68 -12.71 42.64
N LEU A 84 -24.40 -12.80 41.34
CA LEU A 84 -25.26 -12.31 40.24
C LEU A 84 -26.02 -13.45 39.56
N ASP A 85 -25.76 -14.70 39.95
CA ASP A 85 -26.42 -15.88 39.39
C ASP A 85 -27.81 -16.04 40.03
N ARG A 86 -28.84 -15.60 39.29
CA ARG A 86 -30.24 -15.68 39.73
C ARG A 86 -30.85 -17.06 39.48
N PHE A 87 -30.23 -17.86 38.62
CA PHE A 87 -30.80 -19.11 38.09
C PHE A 87 -29.92 -20.34 38.38
N ASN A 88 -28.91 -20.20 39.25
CA ASN A 88 -27.95 -21.26 39.63
C ASN A 88 -27.30 -21.96 38.42
N LEU A 89 -27.03 -21.21 37.35
CA LEU A 89 -26.39 -21.70 36.12
C LEU A 89 -24.92 -22.10 36.34
N LEU A 90 -24.31 -21.60 37.43
CA LEU A 90 -22.92 -21.81 37.81
C LEU A 90 -22.72 -22.85 38.93
N ASP A 91 -23.80 -23.35 39.54
CA ASP A 91 -23.73 -24.28 40.67
C ASP A 91 -23.60 -25.76 40.24
N ASN A 92 -24.01 -26.12 39.01
CA ASN A 92 -23.81 -27.46 38.45
C ASN A 92 -22.46 -27.59 37.73
N ILE A 93 -21.39 -27.11 38.35
CA ILE A 93 -20.06 -27.61 38.06
C ILE A 93 -19.69 -28.41 39.30
N GLU A 94 -19.98 -29.71 39.27
CA GLU A 94 -19.21 -30.65 40.06
C GLU A 94 -17.76 -30.41 39.67
N PHE A 95 -17.04 -29.68 40.53
CA PHE A 95 -15.60 -29.67 40.49
C PHE A 95 -15.22 -31.14 40.65
N CYS A 96 -14.81 -31.80 39.56
CA CYS A 96 -13.99 -32.98 39.68
C CYS A 96 -12.87 -32.58 40.65
N PRO A 97 -12.67 -33.33 41.75
CA PRO A 97 -11.63 -33.02 42.69
C PRO A 97 -10.36 -32.81 41.88
N ILE A 98 -9.72 -31.66 42.07
CA ILE A 98 -8.35 -31.49 41.59
C ILE A 98 -7.58 -32.48 42.47
N GLU A 99 -7.32 -33.68 41.96
CA GLU A 99 -6.44 -34.61 42.65
C GLU A 99 -5.10 -33.87 42.79
N GLU A 100 -4.74 -33.57 44.04
CA GLU A 100 -3.43 -33.00 44.34
C GLU A 100 -2.38 -34.07 44.00
N PHE A 101 -1.86 -34.02 42.78
CA PHE A 101 -0.75 -34.86 42.36
C PHE A 101 0.51 -34.43 43.11
N ASN A 102 0.84 -35.14 44.19
CA ASN A 102 2.00 -34.84 45.03
C ASN A 102 3.34 -35.31 44.42
N SER A 103 3.30 -36.03 43.29
CA SER A 103 4.48 -36.64 42.66
C SER A 103 4.26 -36.85 41.16
N ILE A 104 5.35 -36.81 40.39
CA ILE A 104 5.38 -37.10 38.94
C ILE A 104 4.94 -38.54 38.64
N GLU A 105 5.14 -39.46 39.60
CA GLU A 105 4.79 -40.88 39.46
C GLU A 105 3.26 -41.13 39.53
N ASP A 106 2.52 -40.32 40.30
CA ASP A 106 1.04 -40.40 40.36
C ASP A 106 0.40 -39.91 39.05
N ILE A 107 1.02 -38.94 38.37
CA ILE A 107 0.54 -38.40 37.10
C ILE A 107 0.61 -39.48 36.00
N LEU A 108 1.71 -40.24 35.96
CA LEU A 108 1.97 -41.28 34.96
C LEU A 108 1.15 -42.55 35.17
N SER A 109 0.69 -42.80 36.40
CA SER A 109 -0.12 -43.98 36.75
C SER A 109 -1.63 -43.72 36.74
N SER A 110 -2.05 -42.46 36.56
CA SER A 110 -3.46 -42.12 36.40
C SER A 110 -4.00 -42.60 35.04
N ASN A 111 -5.09 -43.36 35.06
CA ASN A 111 -5.78 -43.91 33.88
C ASN A 111 -6.37 -42.84 32.93
N SER A 112 -6.06 -41.55 33.13
CA SER A 112 -6.54 -40.44 32.30
C SER A 112 -5.88 -40.41 30.92
N PHE A 113 -4.67 -40.98 30.79
CA PHE A 113 -3.95 -41.05 29.51
C PHE A 113 -4.32 -42.25 28.64
N ASP A 114 -4.99 -43.26 29.18
CA ASP A 114 -5.34 -44.47 28.44
C ASP A 114 -6.38 -44.17 27.33
N SER A 115 -7.29 -43.22 27.59
CA SER A 115 -8.23 -42.71 26.59
C SER A 115 -7.56 -41.85 25.50
N LEU A 116 -6.33 -41.37 25.71
CA LEU A 116 -5.58 -40.54 24.76
C LEU A 116 -4.69 -41.38 23.84
N LEU A 117 -4.39 -42.63 24.25
CA LEU A 117 -3.57 -43.58 23.51
C LEU A 117 -4.39 -44.56 22.66
N ASP A 118 -5.66 -44.80 23.00
CA ASP A 118 -6.53 -45.76 22.28
C ASP A 118 -7.33 -45.12 21.11
N SER A 119 -7.22 -43.81 20.91
CA SER A 119 -7.72 -43.16 19.70
C SER A 119 -6.79 -43.47 18.54
N SER A 120 -7.10 -44.55 17.84
CA SER A 120 -6.66 -44.92 16.49
C SER A 120 -7.10 -43.90 15.41
N GLU A 121 -7.09 -42.61 15.74
CA GLU A 121 -7.18 -41.52 14.78
C GLU A 121 -5.77 -41.00 14.56
N ASP A 122 -5.23 -41.27 13.37
CA ASP A 122 -3.94 -40.79 12.90
C ASP A 122 -3.71 -39.33 13.34
N ILE A 123 -2.75 -39.13 14.25
CA ILE A 123 -2.28 -37.81 14.71
C ILE A 123 -1.78 -36.97 13.52
N PHE A 124 -1.51 -37.62 12.39
CA PHE A 124 -1.11 -37.01 11.11
C PHE A 124 -2.26 -36.74 10.14
N ALA A 125 -3.49 -37.20 10.43
CA ALA A 125 -4.67 -37.00 9.58
C ALA A 125 -5.46 -35.75 10.02
N ILE A 126 -5.03 -34.60 9.54
CA ILE A 126 -5.67 -33.31 9.80
C ILE A 126 -7.04 -33.27 9.10
N LYS A 127 -8.14 -33.58 9.80
CA LYS A 127 -9.51 -33.57 9.25
C LYS A 127 -10.12 -32.17 9.05
N HIS A 128 -9.61 -31.14 9.75
CA HIS A 128 -10.25 -29.81 9.81
C HIS A 128 -9.57 -28.73 8.95
N ILE A 129 -8.56 -29.08 8.15
CA ILE A 129 -7.94 -28.16 7.18
C ILE A 129 -8.22 -28.72 5.78
N PRO A 130 -8.59 -27.90 4.78
CA PRO A 130 -8.74 -28.39 3.41
C PRO A 130 -7.40 -28.97 2.95
N GLN A 131 -7.34 -30.29 2.74
CA GLN A 131 -6.14 -31.03 2.32
C GLN A 131 -5.50 -30.45 1.05
N GLN A 132 -6.31 -29.78 0.21
CA GLN A 132 -5.86 -29.00 -0.95
C GLN A 132 -4.73 -28.02 -0.60
N SER A 133 -4.82 -27.32 0.53
CA SER A 133 -3.82 -26.31 0.93
C SER A 133 -2.47 -26.90 1.37
N ILE A 134 -2.42 -28.16 1.80
CA ILE A 134 -1.19 -28.83 2.22
C ILE A 134 -0.54 -29.50 1.02
N ASP A 135 -1.32 -30.18 0.17
CA ASP A 135 -0.80 -30.75 -1.08
C ASP A 135 -0.32 -29.67 -2.06
N ASP A 136 -1.00 -28.52 -2.12
CA ASP A 136 -0.55 -27.39 -2.95
C ASP A 136 0.70 -26.71 -2.37
N ARG A 137 0.86 -26.66 -1.04
CA ARG A 137 2.10 -26.20 -0.39
C ARG A 137 3.25 -27.19 -0.56
N ALA A 138 3.00 -28.49 -0.43
CA ALA A 138 4.01 -29.53 -0.63
C ALA A 138 4.42 -29.66 -2.11
N LYS A 139 3.48 -29.43 -3.05
CA LYS A 139 3.79 -29.30 -4.48
C LYS A 139 4.59 -28.02 -4.77
N ALA A 140 4.38 -26.93 -4.03
CA ALA A 140 5.20 -25.71 -4.16
C ALA A 140 6.64 -25.93 -3.66
N ASP A 141 6.84 -26.68 -2.57
CA ASP A 141 8.18 -27.04 -2.08
C ASP A 141 8.94 -28.01 -3.02
N MET A 142 8.24 -28.76 -3.88
CA MET A 142 8.88 -29.61 -4.91
C MET A 142 9.44 -28.86 -6.13
N VAL A 143 9.21 -27.56 -6.29
CA VAL A 143 9.46 -26.84 -7.57
C VAL A 143 10.75 -26.00 -7.62
N ALA A 144 11.60 -25.99 -6.58
CA ALA A 144 12.88 -25.25 -6.63
C ALA A 144 14.13 -26.13 -6.46
N ARG A 145 14.14 -27.35 -7.03
CA ARG A 145 15.38 -28.14 -7.07
C ARG A 145 16.32 -27.55 -8.11
N ARG A 146 17.44 -26.99 -7.66
CA ARG A 146 18.58 -26.56 -8.50
C ARG A 146 19.00 -27.73 -9.39
N LYS A 147 18.84 -27.58 -10.70
CA LYS A 147 19.30 -28.56 -11.69
C LYS A 147 20.68 -28.13 -12.20
N PRO A 148 21.59 -29.05 -12.52
CA PRO A 148 22.82 -28.69 -13.25
C PRO A 148 22.44 -28.04 -14.59
N CYS A 149 23.13 -26.95 -14.95
CA CYS A 149 22.90 -26.21 -16.19
C CYS A 149 23.76 -26.81 -17.31
N GLU A 150 23.16 -27.18 -18.43
CA GLU A 150 23.88 -27.78 -19.58
C GLU A 150 24.63 -26.73 -20.42
N ASN A 151 24.19 -25.46 -20.40
CA ASN A 151 24.77 -24.36 -21.20
C ASN A 151 25.57 -23.35 -20.36
N PHE A 152 26.19 -23.79 -19.26
CA PHE A 152 26.84 -22.87 -18.33
C PHE A 152 28.05 -22.12 -18.92
N GLU A 153 28.73 -22.70 -19.91
CA GLU A 153 29.91 -22.11 -20.56
C GLU A 153 29.62 -20.74 -21.20
N GLU A 154 28.40 -20.51 -21.69
CA GLU A 154 27.98 -19.23 -22.27
C GLU A 154 27.84 -18.13 -21.20
N TYR A 155 27.44 -18.50 -19.98
CA TYR A 155 27.18 -17.55 -18.89
C TYR A 155 28.39 -17.36 -17.97
N GLU A 156 29.34 -18.30 -17.96
CA GLU A 156 30.53 -18.26 -17.10
C GLU A 156 31.36 -16.99 -17.33
N HIS A 157 31.51 -16.55 -18.58
CA HIS A 157 32.25 -15.34 -18.91
C HIS A 157 31.61 -14.09 -18.28
N LEU A 158 30.27 -14.03 -18.25
CA LEU A 158 29.53 -12.91 -17.66
C LEU A 158 29.81 -12.82 -16.16
N PHE A 159 29.74 -13.94 -15.43
CA PHE A 159 30.04 -13.96 -13.99
C PHE A 159 31.48 -13.52 -13.68
N LYS A 160 32.45 -13.96 -14.48
CA LYS A 160 33.86 -13.54 -14.33
C LYS A 160 34.04 -12.04 -14.53
N GLN A 161 33.38 -11.47 -15.53
CA GLN A 161 33.39 -10.03 -15.75
C GLN A 161 32.71 -9.28 -14.59
N ARG A 162 31.55 -9.77 -14.12
CA ARG A 162 30.83 -9.16 -12.98
C ARG A 162 31.66 -9.15 -11.70
N HIS A 163 32.40 -10.22 -11.42
CA HIS A 163 33.33 -10.29 -10.28
C HIS A 163 34.51 -9.33 -10.42
N ALA A 164 35.08 -9.19 -11.62
CA ALA A 164 36.15 -8.23 -11.89
C ALA A 164 35.69 -6.79 -11.64
N ASP A 165 34.48 -6.44 -12.09
CA ASP A 165 33.91 -5.10 -11.95
C ASP A 165 33.52 -4.75 -10.50
N LEU A 166 33.06 -5.75 -9.72
CA LEU A 166 32.86 -5.61 -8.27
C LEU A 166 34.19 -5.39 -7.54
N LYS A 167 35.26 -6.09 -7.95
CA LYS A 167 36.60 -5.94 -7.35
C LYS A 167 37.23 -4.60 -7.69
N ASN A 168 36.96 -4.09 -8.88
CA ASN A 168 37.46 -2.78 -9.34
C ASN A 168 36.64 -1.60 -8.77
N GLY A 169 35.58 -1.85 -8.00
CA GLY A 169 34.78 -0.80 -7.36
C GLY A 169 33.90 0.01 -8.33
N ILE A 170 33.80 -0.42 -9.58
CA ILE A 170 32.92 0.19 -10.60
C ILE A 170 31.45 -0.08 -10.24
N ARG A 171 31.18 -1.21 -9.57
CA ARG A 171 29.84 -1.63 -9.15
C ARG A 171 29.70 -1.64 -7.62
N THR A 172 28.54 -1.21 -7.14
CA THR A 172 28.15 -1.26 -5.73
C THR A 172 27.02 -2.26 -5.51
N LYS A 173 26.98 -2.83 -4.30
CA LYS A 173 25.85 -3.66 -3.85
C LYS A 173 24.74 -2.74 -3.39
N VAL A 174 23.60 -2.76 -4.07
CA VAL A 174 22.42 -1.97 -3.72
C VAL A 174 21.38 -2.85 -3.03
N LYS A 175 20.67 -2.26 -2.08
CA LYS A 175 19.57 -2.92 -1.39
C LYS A 175 18.49 -3.30 -2.40
N PHE A 176 18.00 -4.53 -2.32
CA PHE A 176 17.00 -5.05 -3.25
C PHE A 176 15.72 -4.20 -3.24
N SER A 177 15.21 -3.91 -4.44
CA SER A 177 13.90 -3.31 -4.70
C SER A 177 13.18 -4.17 -5.74
N GLU A 178 11.86 -4.33 -5.62
CA GLU A 178 11.05 -5.12 -6.56
C GLU A 178 11.14 -4.57 -8.00
N GLU A 179 11.41 -3.27 -8.16
CA GLU A 179 11.61 -2.62 -9.45
C GLU A 179 12.88 -3.09 -10.19
N HIS A 180 13.87 -3.60 -9.46
CA HIS A 180 15.14 -4.09 -10.03
C HIS A 180 15.06 -5.56 -10.50
N LEU A 181 13.90 -6.21 -10.36
CA LEU A 181 13.72 -7.62 -10.69
C LEU A 181 13.41 -7.80 -12.18
N GLN A 182 14.41 -7.52 -13.03
CA GLN A 182 14.30 -7.55 -14.49
C GLN A 182 15.23 -8.59 -15.12
N GLU A 183 14.92 -9.01 -16.34
CA GLU A 183 15.77 -9.89 -17.13
C GLU A 183 17.16 -9.29 -17.38
N GLY A 184 18.19 -10.15 -17.34
CA GLY A 184 19.58 -9.76 -17.49
C GLY A 184 20.24 -9.21 -16.23
N MET A 185 19.53 -9.15 -15.11
CA MET A 185 20.06 -8.62 -13.85
C MET A 185 20.85 -9.68 -13.06
N PHE A 186 21.85 -9.20 -12.32
CA PHE A 186 22.62 -10.01 -11.39
C PHE A 186 22.25 -9.70 -9.94
N PHE A 187 22.01 -10.76 -9.18
CA PHE A 187 21.66 -10.71 -7.77
C PHE A 187 22.62 -11.57 -6.97
N ILE A 188 22.80 -11.25 -5.70
CA ILE A 188 23.52 -12.09 -4.75
C ILE A 188 22.47 -12.70 -3.84
N ILE A 189 22.30 -14.02 -3.88
CA ILE A 189 21.36 -14.76 -3.04
C ILE A 189 22.16 -15.68 -2.12
N LYS A 190 22.09 -15.45 -0.81
CA LYS A 190 22.81 -16.24 0.21
C LYS A 190 24.32 -16.37 -0.09
N GLY A 191 24.93 -15.29 -0.57
CA GLY A 191 26.36 -15.23 -0.89
C GLY A 191 26.78 -15.83 -2.23
N VAL A 192 25.85 -16.36 -3.03
CA VAL A 192 26.11 -16.88 -4.38
C VAL A 192 25.55 -15.90 -5.42
N MET A 193 26.33 -15.60 -6.46
CA MET A 193 25.83 -14.76 -7.56
C MET A 193 24.86 -15.54 -8.43
N ALA A 194 23.75 -14.89 -8.77
CA ALA A 194 22.66 -15.41 -9.58
C ALA A 194 22.35 -14.43 -10.71
N TYR A 195 22.18 -14.96 -11.91
CA TYR A 195 21.82 -14.24 -13.11
C TYR A 195 20.39 -14.60 -13.51
N LEU A 196 19.54 -13.60 -13.68
CA LEU A 196 18.16 -13.79 -14.14
C LEU A 196 18.15 -13.82 -15.67
N ALA A 197 18.17 -15.02 -16.26
CA ALA A 197 18.30 -15.19 -17.69
C ALA A 197 17.01 -14.86 -18.46
N LYS A 198 15.87 -15.39 -18.01
CA LYS A 198 14.56 -15.17 -18.67
C LYS A 198 13.41 -15.22 -17.66
N ILE A 199 12.34 -14.49 -17.93
CA ILE A 199 11.06 -14.57 -17.23
C ILE A 199 10.03 -15.11 -18.23
N TYR A 200 9.40 -16.22 -17.87
CA TYR A 200 8.32 -16.88 -18.62
C TYR A 200 6.96 -16.56 -17.99
N ASP A 201 5.94 -16.39 -18.84
CA ASP A 201 4.52 -16.27 -18.49
C ASP A 201 4.21 -15.21 -17.42
N ILE A 202 4.44 -13.92 -17.73
CA ILE A 202 4.00 -12.81 -16.88
C ILE A 202 2.47 -12.71 -16.97
N SER A 203 1.76 -13.38 -16.06
CA SER A 203 0.31 -13.28 -15.94
C SER A 203 -0.07 -12.40 -14.75
N LYS A 204 -1.05 -11.52 -14.93
CA LYS A 204 -1.65 -10.77 -13.82
C LYS A 204 -2.70 -11.66 -13.17
N ASP A 205 -2.44 -12.08 -11.93
CA ASP A 205 -3.43 -12.81 -11.12
C ASP A 205 -4.63 -11.91 -10.79
N LYS A 206 -5.75 -12.48 -10.30
CA LYS A 206 -7.02 -11.78 -9.99
C LYS A 206 -6.88 -10.57 -9.06
N ASN A 207 -5.76 -10.45 -8.34
CA ASN A 207 -5.41 -9.33 -7.48
C ASN A 207 -4.48 -8.29 -8.16
N SER A 208 -4.40 -8.25 -9.50
CA SER A 208 -3.53 -7.35 -10.28
C SER A 208 -2.03 -7.46 -9.96
N LYS A 209 -1.60 -8.60 -9.42
CA LYS A 209 -0.19 -8.85 -9.10
C LYS A 209 0.44 -9.77 -10.14
N LEU A 210 1.63 -9.42 -10.60
CA LEU A 210 2.40 -10.21 -11.57
C LEU A 210 2.79 -11.55 -10.94
N ASP A 211 2.54 -12.63 -11.67
CA ASP A 211 3.01 -13.97 -11.38
C ASP A 211 3.63 -14.56 -12.65
N GLY A 212 4.74 -15.27 -12.50
CA GLY A 212 5.52 -15.78 -13.61
C GLY A 212 6.64 -16.70 -13.16
N ARG A 213 7.15 -17.52 -14.09
CA ARG A 213 8.29 -18.42 -13.84
C ARG A 213 9.58 -17.76 -14.29
N THR A 214 10.65 -17.91 -13.51
CA THR A 214 11.95 -17.32 -13.82
C THR A 214 12.98 -18.40 -14.06
N LEU A 215 13.85 -18.20 -15.03
CA LEU A 215 15.04 -19.02 -15.24
C LEU A 215 16.24 -18.28 -14.66
N VAL A 216 16.77 -18.82 -13.57
CA VAL A 216 17.88 -18.24 -12.82
C VAL A 216 19.07 -19.15 -12.93
N ILE A 217 20.21 -18.60 -13.31
CA ILE A 217 21.47 -19.31 -13.42
C ILE A 217 22.36 -18.86 -12.27
N PHE A 218 22.92 -19.79 -11.51
CA PHE A 218 23.83 -19.51 -10.41
C PHE A 218 25.28 -19.71 -10.85
N GLU A 219 26.19 -18.97 -10.24
CA GLU A 219 27.64 -19.06 -10.45
C GLU A 219 28.19 -20.48 -10.24
N ASN A 220 27.54 -21.30 -9.41
CA ASN A 220 27.94 -22.68 -9.15
C ASN A 220 27.51 -23.68 -10.25
N GLY A 221 27.13 -23.19 -11.45
CA GLY A 221 26.73 -24.04 -12.57
C GLY A 221 25.34 -24.66 -12.43
N THR A 222 24.51 -24.16 -11.50
CA THR A 222 23.14 -24.66 -11.33
C THR A 222 22.12 -23.67 -11.87
N GLN A 223 21.03 -24.18 -12.42
CA GLN A 223 19.87 -23.40 -12.83
C GLN A 223 18.66 -23.74 -11.95
N SER A 224 17.82 -22.75 -11.69
CA SER A 224 16.57 -22.91 -10.95
C SER A 224 15.43 -22.22 -11.67
N ASN A 225 14.30 -22.89 -11.74
CA ASN A 225 13.07 -22.40 -12.35
C ASN A 225 12.11 -21.85 -11.28
N MET A 226 12.57 -20.88 -10.49
CA MET A 226 11.81 -20.34 -9.36
C MET A 226 10.63 -19.47 -9.83
N LEU A 227 9.56 -19.44 -9.05
CA LEU A 227 8.50 -18.43 -9.22
C LEU A 227 9.07 -17.03 -8.96
N TYR A 228 8.64 -16.05 -9.75
CA TYR A 228 9.10 -14.65 -9.67
C TYR A 228 8.97 -14.08 -8.24
N ARG A 229 7.85 -14.36 -7.57
CA ARG A 229 7.62 -13.93 -6.18
C ARG A 229 8.53 -14.63 -5.17
N SER A 230 8.76 -15.92 -5.34
CA SER A 230 9.65 -16.69 -4.46
C SER A 230 11.10 -16.23 -4.61
N LEU A 231 11.51 -15.88 -5.84
CA LEU A 231 12.80 -15.26 -6.11
C LEU A 231 12.89 -13.88 -5.45
N GLY A 232 11.93 -13.00 -5.68
CA GLY A 232 11.90 -11.67 -5.08
C GLY A 232 11.96 -11.73 -3.55
N LYS A 233 11.19 -12.63 -2.92
CA LYS A 233 11.25 -12.86 -1.48
C LYS A 233 12.62 -13.36 -1.02
N SER A 234 13.21 -14.31 -1.74
CA SER A 234 14.55 -14.83 -1.42
C SER A 234 15.65 -13.78 -1.55
N ILE A 235 15.48 -12.76 -2.39
CA ILE A 235 16.41 -11.63 -2.49
C ILE A 235 16.08 -10.56 -1.45
N TYR A 236 14.81 -10.37 -1.09
CA TYR A 236 14.41 -9.45 -0.03
C TYR A 236 14.94 -9.87 1.35
N ASP A 237 14.92 -11.17 1.65
CA ASP A 237 15.32 -11.69 2.96
C ASP A 237 16.83 -11.55 3.21
N ASP A 238 17.69 -11.84 2.21
CA ASP A 238 19.16 -11.93 2.38
C ASP A 238 19.98 -11.45 1.17
N GLY A 239 19.35 -10.76 0.21
CA GLY A 239 19.93 -10.50 -1.11
C GLY A 239 20.29 -9.05 -1.39
N TYR A 240 21.29 -8.89 -2.26
CA TYR A 240 21.72 -7.61 -2.80
C TYR A 240 21.62 -7.63 -4.32
N THR A 241 21.18 -6.51 -4.91
CA THR A 241 21.25 -6.31 -6.35
C THR A 241 22.60 -5.70 -6.69
N ILE A 242 23.23 -6.17 -7.78
CA ILE A 242 24.45 -5.55 -8.30
C ILE A 242 24.01 -4.38 -9.19
N SER A 243 24.46 -3.16 -8.87
CA SER A 243 24.13 -1.96 -9.66
C SER A 243 24.54 -2.08 -11.12
N GLU A 244 23.68 -1.58 -12.00
CA GLU A 244 23.92 -1.52 -13.44
C GLU A 244 24.91 -0.43 -13.83
N THR A 245 25.56 -0.63 -14.97
CA THR A 245 26.33 0.40 -15.68
C THR A 245 25.56 0.81 -16.94
N ILE A 246 25.77 2.04 -17.44
CA ILE A 246 25.11 2.59 -18.65
C ILE A 246 25.25 1.66 -19.87
N ASP A 247 26.34 0.90 -19.96
CA ASP A 247 26.61 -0.07 -21.02
C ASP A 247 25.71 -1.33 -20.95
N ASP A 248 25.30 -1.76 -19.76
CA ASP A 248 24.37 -2.89 -19.60
C ASP A 248 22.93 -2.49 -19.98
N LEU A 249 22.54 -1.22 -19.78
CA LEU A 249 21.28 -0.66 -20.28
C LEU A 249 21.22 -0.71 -21.82
N GLN A 250 22.32 -0.34 -22.48
CA GLN A 250 22.43 -0.40 -23.95
C GLN A 250 22.45 -1.84 -24.47
N ASN A 251 23.18 -2.75 -23.82
CA ASN A 251 23.22 -4.15 -24.22
C ASN A 251 21.88 -4.89 -24.00
N ARG A 252 21.07 -4.48 -23.00
CA ARG A 252 19.70 -4.98 -22.83
C ARG A 252 18.78 -4.54 -23.96
N GLN A 253 18.90 -3.30 -24.44
CA GLN A 253 18.15 -2.80 -25.60
C GLN A 253 18.47 -3.58 -26.89
N ILE A 254 19.65 -4.18 -26.97
CA ILE A 254 20.14 -4.86 -28.19
C ILE A 254 19.86 -6.38 -28.16
N ASN A 255 20.02 -7.06 -27.00
CA ASN A 255 19.99 -8.53 -26.92
C ASN A 255 18.65 -9.13 -26.48
N ASN A 256 17.75 -8.31 -25.91
CA ASN A 256 16.34 -8.64 -25.83
C ASN A 256 15.64 -7.83 -26.93
N PRO A 257 15.42 -8.40 -28.13
CA PRO A 257 14.30 -7.95 -28.93
C PRO A 257 13.06 -8.45 -28.18
N LEU A 258 12.73 -7.77 -27.08
CA LEU A 258 11.36 -7.71 -26.61
C LEU A 258 10.58 -7.41 -27.89
N GLU A 259 9.69 -8.34 -28.23
CA GLU A 259 8.68 -8.14 -29.25
C GLU A 259 8.31 -6.67 -29.22
N ASN A 260 8.39 -6.03 -30.38
CA ASN A 260 7.83 -4.71 -30.60
C ASN A 260 6.36 -4.79 -30.19
N ASN A 261 6.07 -4.63 -28.91
CA ASN A 261 4.89 -3.95 -28.48
C ASN A 261 5.17 -2.52 -28.90
N ASP A 262 4.83 -2.24 -30.16
CA ASP A 262 4.46 -0.93 -30.68
C ASP A 262 3.24 -0.38 -29.91
N GLU A 263 3.32 -0.44 -28.59
CA GLU A 263 2.46 0.21 -27.64
C GLU A 263 3.38 0.70 -26.53
N ASP A 264 4.26 1.63 -26.88
CA ASP A 264 4.51 2.75 -25.99
C ASP A 264 3.13 3.26 -25.59
N THR A 265 2.62 2.82 -24.44
CA THR A 265 1.27 3.14 -23.99
C THR A 265 1.21 4.65 -23.87
N LYS A 266 0.59 5.29 -24.89
CA LYS A 266 0.45 6.74 -24.97
C LYS A 266 -0.21 7.21 -23.69
N THR A 267 0.60 7.74 -22.78
CA THR A 267 0.15 8.00 -21.41
C THR A 267 -0.56 9.34 -21.34
N GLY A 268 -0.22 10.24 -22.27
CA GLY A 268 -0.95 11.49 -22.49
C GLY A 268 -0.30 12.35 -23.57
N LEU A 269 -0.99 13.44 -23.89
CA LEU A 269 -0.55 14.55 -24.71
C LEU A 269 -0.34 15.76 -23.80
N ILE A 270 0.87 16.32 -23.78
CA ILE A 270 1.11 17.65 -23.21
C ILE A 270 0.67 18.65 -24.27
N TYR A 271 -0.15 19.62 -23.88
CA TYR A 271 -0.58 20.69 -24.76
C TYR A 271 -0.28 22.05 -24.14
N ILE A 272 0.20 22.96 -24.99
CA ILE A 272 0.47 24.35 -24.64
C ILE A 272 -0.56 25.20 -25.36
N LEU A 273 -1.35 25.96 -24.60
CA LEU A 273 -2.37 26.86 -25.12
C LEU A 273 -2.01 28.31 -24.86
N LYS A 274 -2.42 29.16 -25.78
CA LYS A 274 -2.41 30.61 -25.61
C LYS A 274 -3.83 31.12 -25.46
N SER A 275 -4.06 31.98 -24.46
CA SER A 275 -5.36 32.64 -24.29
C SER A 275 -5.58 33.67 -25.42
N ARG A 276 -6.81 33.73 -25.96
CA ARG A 276 -7.28 34.82 -26.83
C ARG A 276 -8.32 35.69 -26.13
N SER A 277 -8.21 35.82 -24.81
CA SER A 277 -9.11 36.67 -24.04
C SER A 277 -8.99 38.14 -24.45
N THR A 278 -10.13 38.79 -24.61
CA THR A 278 -10.25 40.24 -24.89
C THR A 278 -10.22 41.10 -23.64
N SER A 279 -10.14 40.51 -22.45
CA SER A 279 -10.09 41.25 -21.19
C SER A 279 -8.79 42.06 -21.09
N PRO A 280 -8.83 43.35 -20.73
CA PRO A 280 -7.65 44.24 -20.73
C PRO A 280 -6.55 43.76 -19.78
N GLU A 281 -6.89 43.06 -18.70
CA GLU A 281 -5.95 42.49 -17.73
C GLU A 281 -5.17 41.28 -18.30
N ILE A 282 -5.73 40.57 -19.28
CA ILE A 282 -5.11 39.38 -19.89
C ILE A 282 -4.47 39.73 -21.24
N ALA A 283 -5.11 40.61 -22.01
CA ALA A 283 -4.62 41.06 -23.31
C ALA A 283 -3.33 41.90 -23.23
N GLY A 284 -3.09 42.56 -22.09
CA GLY A 284 -1.85 43.29 -21.83
C GLY A 284 -0.67 42.42 -21.39
N LEU A 285 -0.90 41.13 -21.06
CA LEU A 285 0.15 40.23 -20.60
C LEU A 285 0.79 39.52 -21.80
N SER A 286 2.06 39.83 -22.07
CA SER A 286 2.90 39.04 -22.96
C SER A 286 3.27 37.69 -22.31
N ASN A 287 3.44 36.65 -23.13
CA ASN A 287 3.92 35.33 -22.70
C ASN A 287 3.02 34.57 -21.72
N LEU A 288 1.70 34.76 -21.81
CA LEU A 288 0.75 33.97 -21.04
C LEU A 288 0.42 32.64 -21.75
N TYR A 289 0.84 31.54 -21.13
CA TYR A 289 0.58 30.19 -21.64
C TYR A 289 -0.06 29.31 -20.57
N LYS A 290 -0.97 28.45 -21.03
CA LYS A 290 -1.51 27.35 -20.23
C LYS A 290 -0.82 26.06 -20.65
N VAL A 291 -0.26 25.34 -19.68
CA VAL A 291 0.30 24.01 -19.91
C VAL A 291 -0.58 23.00 -19.21
N GLY A 292 -1.05 22.00 -19.95
CA GLY A 292 -1.89 20.95 -19.41
C GLY A 292 -1.59 19.61 -20.07
N LEU A 293 -2.09 18.55 -19.44
CA LEU A 293 -1.99 17.19 -19.97
C LEU A 293 -3.40 16.64 -20.24
N SER A 294 -3.54 15.89 -21.33
CA SER A 294 -4.77 15.19 -21.69
C SER A 294 -4.48 13.77 -22.12
N THR A 295 -5.34 12.82 -21.74
CA THR A 295 -5.33 11.46 -22.29
C THR A 295 -6.09 11.38 -23.61
N THR A 296 -7.06 12.28 -23.82
CA THR A 296 -7.83 12.42 -25.08
C THR A 296 -7.21 13.48 -26.00
N THR A 297 -7.72 13.59 -27.22
CA THR A 297 -7.27 14.62 -28.17
C THR A 297 -7.48 16.03 -27.60
N VAL A 298 -6.52 16.92 -27.89
CA VAL A 298 -6.51 18.30 -27.36
C VAL A 298 -7.74 19.08 -27.86
N GLU A 299 -8.15 18.83 -29.11
CA GLU A 299 -9.30 19.47 -29.75
C GLU A 299 -10.62 19.21 -29.01
N GLU A 300 -10.85 17.97 -28.55
CA GLU A 300 -12.04 17.62 -27.77
C GLU A 300 -12.01 18.29 -26.39
N ARG A 301 -10.82 18.40 -25.78
CA ARG A 301 -10.64 19.00 -24.46
C ARG A 301 -10.90 20.50 -24.45
N ILE A 302 -10.54 21.22 -25.52
CA ILE A 302 -10.69 22.68 -25.64
C ILE A 302 -12.06 23.12 -26.17
N LYS A 303 -12.90 22.19 -26.66
CA LYS A 303 -14.22 22.52 -27.26
C LYS A 303 -15.14 23.33 -26.34
N ASN A 304 -15.00 23.15 -25.03
CA ASN A 304 -15.79 23.86 -24.00
C ASN A 304 -14.99 24.95 -23.26
N ALA A 305 -13.83 25.37 -23.77
CA ALA A 305 -12.95 26.34 -23.10
C ALA A 305 -13.64 27.69 -22.83
N GLU A 306 -14.52 28.15 -23.72
CA GLU A 306 -15.24 29.43 -23.54
C GLU A 306 -16.19 29.44 -22.33
N GLN A 307 -16.66 28.28 -21.88
CA GLN A 307 -17.59 28.16 -20.75
C GLN A 307 -16.90 27.71 -19.46
N ASP A 308 -15.66 27.24 -19.55
CA ASP A 308 -14.93 26.65 -18.42
C ASP A 308 -14.06 27.73 -17.74
N PRO A 309 -14.28 27.99 -16.42
CA PRO A 309 -13.46 28.94 -15.65
C PRO A 309 -11.97 28.65 -15.70
N THR A 310 -11.57 27.39 -15.92
CA THR A 310 -10.16 26.95 -16.01
C THR A 310 -9.44 27.56 -17.21
N TYR A 311 -10.18 27.92 -18.27
CA TYR A 311 -9.66 28.56 -19.48
C TYR A 311 -9.93 30.06 -19.55
N LEU A 312 -10.16 30.70 -18.39
CA LEU A 312 -10.44 32.13 -18.31
C LEU A 312 -11.73 32.56 -19.02
N MET A 313 -12.66 31.61 -19.27
CA MET A 313 -13.90 31.82 -20.02
C MET A 313 -13.67 32.47 -21.39
N ALA A 314 -12.55 32.11 -22.02
CA ALA A 314 -12.09 32.71 -23.27
C ALA A 314 -11.71 31.63 -24.28
N PRO A 315 -11.76 31.94 -25.60
CA PRO A 315 -11.23 31.05 -26.61
C PRO A 315 -9.72 30.90 -26.45
N VAL A 316 -9.22 29.69 -26.69
CA VAL A 316 -7.80 29.33 -26.57
C VAL A 316 -7.28 28.80 -27.91
N THR A 317 -5.99 28.97 -28.17
CA THR A 317 -5.34 28.46 -29.39
C THR A 317 -4.20 27.52 -29.01
N ILE A 318 -4.12 26.40 -29.71
CA ILE A 318 -3.06 25.41 -29.53
C ILE A 318 -1.79 25.97 -30.15
N VAL A 319 -0.72 26.04 -29.35
CA VAL A 319 0.60 26.50 -29.79
C VAL A 319 1.45 25.28 -30.16
N SER A 320 1.55 24.33 -29.22
CA SER A 320 2.32 23.10 -29.39
C SER A 320 1.68 21.93 -28.66
N THR A 321 1.95 20.73 -29.14
CA THR A 321 1.52 19.47 -28.55
C THR A 321 2.68 18.48 -28.56
N TYR A 322 2.92 17.83 -27.43
CA TYR A 322 3.97 16.81 -27.28
C TYR A 322 3.34 15.49 -26.85
N ASP A 323 3.68 14.42 -27.56
CA ASP A 323 3.29 13.07 -27.18
C ASP A 323 4.21 12.55 -26.06
N CYS A 324 3.60 11.99 -25.02
CA CYS A 324 4.33 11.47 -23.87
C CYS A 324 4.02 9.99 -23.64
N TYR A 325 5.08 9.23 -23.45
CA TYR A 325 5.05 7.79 -23.26
C TYR A 325 5.59 7.46 -21.86
N ASN A 326 4.92 6.53 -21.16
CA ASN A 326 5.24 6.06 -19.82
C ASN A 326 5.36 7.16 -18.72
N LEU A 327 4.63 8.26 -18.84
CA LEU A 327 4.75 9.43 -17.93
C LEU A 327 3.62 9.50 -16.91
N ASN A 328 3.95 9.61 -15.62
CA ASN A 328 2.94 9.83 -14.59
C ASN A 328 2.40 11.28 -14.65
N THR A 329 1.15 11.39 -15.10
CA THR A 329 0.46 12.65 -15.40
C THR A 329 0.40 13.62 -14.20
N GLN A 330 0.08 13.10 -13.02
CA GLN A 330 -0.05 13.89 -11.80
C GLN A 330 1.31 14.40 -11.30
N LYS A 331 2.36 13.57 -11.43
CA LYS A 331 3.71 13.98 -11.04
C LYS A 331 4.25 15.07 -11.97
N PHE A 332 4.00 14.94 -13.27
CA PHE A 332 4.39 15.94 -14.26
C PHE A 332 3.79 17.31 -13.94
N GLU A 333 2.47 17.36 -13.74
CA GLU A 333 1.75 18.60 -13.40
C GLU A 333 2.29 19.20 -12.09
N ALA A 334 2.47 18.39 -11.05
CA ALA A 334 3.02 18.85 -9.77
C ALA A 334 4.45 19.41 -9.90
N LEU A 335 5.30 18.80 -10.73
CA LEU A 335 6.66 19.28 -10.99
C LEU A 335 6.64 20.62 -11.72
N LEU A 336 5.81 20.74 -12.75
CA LEU A 336 5.68 21.96 -13.55
C LEU A 336 5.15 23.11 -12.70
N HIS A 337 4.10 22.89 -11.91
CA HIS A 337 3.61 23.89 -10.95
C HIS A 337 4.66 24.28 -9.92
N ARG A 338 5.45 23.30 -9.42
CA ARG A 338 6.51 23.59 -8.45
C ARG A 338 7.62 24.42 -9.08
N PHE A 339 7.97 24.14 -10.33
CA PHE A 339 9.04 24.82 -11.06
C PHE A 339 8.66 26.26 -11.39
N PHE A 340 7.44 26.49 -11.89
CA PHE A 340 6.93 27.81 -12.27
C PHE A 340 6.09 28.50 -11.19
N LYS A 341 6.18 28.05 -9.93
CA LYS A 341 5.34 28.55 -8.82
C LYS A 341 5.38 30.07 -8.68
N ASP A 342 6.56 30.66 -8.89
CA ASP A 342 6.80 32.10 -8.76
C ASP A 342 6.28 32.91 -9.97
N SER A 343 5.85 32.23 -11.03
CA SER A 343 5.39 32.84 -12.30
C SER A 343 4.01 32.34 -12.72
N CYS A 344 3.27 31.72 -11.80
CA CYS A 344 1.86 31.40 -11.97
C CYS A 344 1.01 32.67 -11.98
N LEU A 345 0.02 32.72 -12.88
CA LEU A 345 -0.96 33.78 -12.93
C LEU A 345 -1.88 33.73 -11.70
N ASP A 346 -1.91 34.80 -10.91
CA ASP A 346 -2.81 34.94 -9.76
C ASP A 346 -4.04 35.78 -10.14
N ILE A 347 -5.01 35.15 -10.80
CA ILE A 347 -6.31 35.78 -11.11
C ILE A 347 -7.43 34.95 -10.49
N THR A 348 -8.41 35.65 -9.91
CA THR A 348 -9.64 35.03 -9.41
C THR A 348 -10.77 35.31 -10.39
N ILE A 349 -11.35 34.25 -10.96
CA ILE A 349 -12.48 34.34 -11.90
C ILE A 349 -13.73 33.89 -11.17
N TYR A 350 -14.84 34.58 -11.41
CA TYR A 350 -16.13 34.21 -10.90
C TYR A 350 -16.94 33.51 -11.99
N ASP A 351 -17.40 32.29 -11.70
CA ASP A 351 -18.33 31.58 -12.56
C ASP A 351 -19.68 32.33 -12.64
N LYS A 352 -20.53 32.01 -13.62
CA LYS A 352 -21.90 32.53 -13.77
C LYS A 352 -22.76 32.32 -12.51
N LYS A 353 -22.36 31.41 -11.62
CA LYS A 353 -22.97 31.11 -10.32
C LYS A 353 -22.34 31.86 -9.13
N GLY A 354 -21.41 32.77 -9.37
CA GLY A 354 -20.74 33.57 -8.32
C GLY A 354 -19.66 32.82 -7.53
N LYS A 355 -19.24 31.63 -7.97
CA LYS A 355 -18.18 30.86 -7.32
C LYS A 355 -16.81 31.30 -7.82
N ALA A 356 -15.90 31.61 -6.89
CA ALA A 356 -14.53 31.99 -7.19
C ALA A 356 -13.69 30.77 -7.57
N TYR A 357 -12.98 30.86 -8.70
CA TYR A 357 -12.04 29.87 -9.22
C TYR A 357 -10.70 30.56 -9.50
N LYS A 358 -9.61 29.93 -9.06
CA LYS A 358 -8.25 30.39 -9.31
C LYS A 358 -7.52 29.32 -10.13
N PRO A 359 -7.29 29.56 -11.43
CA PRO A 359 -6.67 28.56 -12.28
C PRO A 359 -5.16 28.58 -12.06
N GLN A 360 -4.60 27.45 -11.61
CA GLN A 360 -3.17 27.36 -11.27
C GLN A 360 -2.28 27.07 -12.50
N GLU A 361 -2.88 26.60 -13.59
CA GLU A 361 -2.20 26.05 -14.78
C GLU A 361 -1.80 27.12 -15.81
N TRP A 362 -1.83 28.39 -15.43
CA TRP A 362 -1.45 29.52 -16.30
C TRP A 362 -0.14 30.13 -15.82
N PHE A 363 0.81 30.27 -16.74
CA PHE A 363 2.17 30.71 -16.45
C PHE A 363 2.53 31.92 -17.33
N LEU A 364 3.18 32.91 -16.71
CA LEU A 364 3.75 34.08 -17.38
C LEU A 364 5.23 33.83 -17.66
N VAL A 365 5.49 33.05 -18.70
CA VAL A 365 6.84 32.54 -19.02
C VAL A 365 6.98 32.47 -20.54
N PRO A 366 8.13 32.83 -21.13
CA PRO A 366 8.36 32.66 -22.56
C PRO A 366 8.16 31.23 -23.03
N PHE A 367 7.70 31.06 -24.27
CA PHE A 367 7.43 29.74 -24.84
C PHE A 367 8.68 28.84 -24.86
N GLU A 368 9.85 29.40 -25.20
CA GLU A 368 11.12 28.68 -25.29
C GLU A 368 11.51 28.03 -23.95
N VAL A 369 11.31 28.75 -22.84
CA VAL A 369 11.55 28.24 -21.48
C VAL A 369 10.60 27.11 -21.12
N ILE A 370 9.33 27.21 -21.54
CA ILE A 370 8.35 26.14 -21.27
C ILE A 370 8.75 24.87 -22.03
N GLU A 371 9.17 25.00 -23.28
CA GLU A 371 9.66 23.89 -24.10
C GLU A 371 10.90 23.24 -23.48
N GLU A 372 11.87 24.04 -23.06
CA GLU A 372 13.08 23.57 -22.38
C GLU A 372 12.73 22.86 -21.06
N ALA A 373 11.84 23.43 -20.24
CA ALA A 373 11.40 22.83 -19.00
C ALA A 373 10.69 21.48 -19.23
N ILE A 374 9.87 21.35 -20.28
CA ILE A 374 9.24 20.08 -20.64
C ILE A 374 10.32 19.04 -21.00
N GLY A 375 11.33 19.41 -21.79
CA GLY A 375 12.46 18.54 -22.12
C GLY A 375 13.25 18.09 -20.88
N LEU A 376 13.51 19.01 -19.95
CA LEU A 376 14.18 18.72 -18.68
C LEU A 376 13.34 17.84 -17.74
N ILE A 377 12.01 17.95 -17.77
CA ILE A 377 11.12 17.08 -17.00
C ILE A 377 11.10 15.66 -17.59
N ILE A 378 11.11 15.54 -18.92
CA ILE A 378 11.14 14.23 -19.60
C ILE A 378 12.48 13.51 -19.36
N SER A 379 13.60 14.24 -19.41
CA SER A 379 14.93 13.69 -19.09
C SER A 379 15.15 13.45 -17.58
N GLY A 380 14.37 14.11 -16.72
CA GLY A 380 14.44 13.98 -15.26
C GLY A 380 15.46 14.92 -14.59
N GLU A 381 16.17 15.75 -15.37
CA GLU A 381 17.19 16.67 -14.87
C GLU A 381 16.61 17.94 -14.22
N ILE A 382 15.29 18.19 -14.35
CA ILE A 382 14.59 19.39 -13.84
C ILE A 382 14.86 19.71 -12.34
N VAL A 383 15.26 18.72 -11.53
CA VAL A 383 15.54 18.89 -10.09
C VAL A 383 16.76 19.79 -9.85
N ASP A 384 17.72 19.75 -10.77
CA ASP A 384 18.99 20.47 -10.71
C ASP A 384 18.89 21.86 -11.36
N TYR A 385 17.69 22.26 -11.80
CA TYR A 385 17.45 23.56 -12.42
C TYR A 385 16.41 24.37 -11.65
N LYS A 386 16.45 25.69 -11.83
CA LYS A 386 15.47 26.64 -11.29
C LYS A 386 15.14 27.68 -12.36
N TYR A 387 13.88 28.08 -12.44
CA TYR A 387 13.47 29.22 -13.24
C TYR A 387 13.85 30.56 -12.56
N ASP A 388 14.54 31.43 -13.28
CA ASP A 388 14.82 32.81 -12.87
C ASP A 388 13.83 33.77 -13.58
N SER A 389 12.87 34.30 -12.81
CA SER A 389 11.84 35.21 -13.34
C SER A 389 12.37 36.58 -13.76
N TYR A 390 13.58 36.98 -13.36
CA TYR A 390 14.18 38.24 -13.77
C TYR A 390 14.88 38.14 -15.13
N ARG A 391 15.48 36.98 -15.40
CA ARG A 391 16.18 36.69 -16.66
C ARG A 391 15.30 36.01 -17.70
N GLU A 392 14.15 35.48 -17.26
CA GLU A 392 13.27 34.63 -18.08
C GLU A 392 14.02 33.42 -18.66
N GLU A 393 14.91 32.82 -17.86
CA GLU A 393 15.79 31.71 -18.28
C GLU A 393 15.83 30.61 -17.21
N ILE A 394 16.14 29.38 -17.65
CA ILE A 394 16.39 28.26 -16.75
C ILE A 394 17.86 28.28 -16.32
N VAL A 395 18.11 28.35 -15.02
CA VAL A 395 19.46 28.36 -14.45
C VAL A 395 19.73 27.10 -13.63
N ALA A 396 20.95 26.57 -13.73
CA ALA A 396 21.37 25.45 -12.89
C ALA A 396 21.37 25.86 -11.41
N LYS A 397 20.83 24.99 -10.57
CA LYS A 397 20.72 25.13 -9.14
C LYS A 397 22.04 24.69 -8.51
N ASN A 398 22.92 25.66 -8.27
CA ASN A 398 24.18 25.43 -7.54
C ASN A 398 23.97 24.91 -6.12
#